data_AF-A0A2R7JS77-F1
#
_entry.id   AF-A0A2R7JS77-F1
#
_cell.length_a   1.000
_cell.length_b   1.000
_cell.length_c   1.000
_cell.angle_alpha   90.00
_cell.angle_beta   90.00
_cell.angle_gamma   90.00
#
_symmetry.space_group_name_H-M   'P 1'
#
loop_
_entity.id
_entity.type
_entity.pdbx_description
1 polymer ?
#
loop_
_entity_poly.entity_id
_entity_poly.type
_entity_poly.pdbx_seq_one_letter_code
_entity_poly.pdbx_strand_id
1 'polypeptide(L)'
;MSNLSQSHKILFLNTLAFTICFACWTLNGVLVTYLVDKGIFNWTVVETGWLLGIPILSGSVFRLPIGILTDKYGGKIVFSILLLLCSIPLFLLPFASSFWSFAVLSFFFGLVGTSFAVGIGYTSIWYPKNWQGRALGIFGMGNAGAAITTFIAPTLLNNLSEKDPLNGWKMLPVIYASVLVIIGILFIVFAKNKTNPGVSKTMGELMSPLKNIRVWRFGAYYFLVFGFFVAYSQWLLPNFMNVYHTSLVMGGMFATMFSLPSGIIRAFGGYLSDKFGARKVMYWVLGSSIVISFLLMFPKMEIFTAGPGVLSSTNGVVTEISADAIVVNGKEHKINKKETSEDHETAIFPVKNSWQEIVVKQNQEVKKKELLAQGVTQIKFSANLWVYLVLVILIGIS
;
A
#
# COMPACT_ATOMS: atom_id res chain seq x y z
N MET A 1 -32.33 21.95 17.01
CA MET A 1 -31.23 20.95 17.11
C MET A 1 -31.66 19.72 16.31
N SER A 2 -30.79 19.09 15.52
CA SER A 2 -31.16 17.82 14.87
C SER A 2 -31.44 16.77 15.94
N ASN A 3 -32.48 15.97 15.75
CA ASN A 3 -32.75 14.83 16.62
C ASN A 3 -31.53 13.90 16.59
N LEU A 4 -31.02 13.49 17.76
CA LEU A 4 -29.83 12.64 17.90
C LEU A 4 -29.95 11.34 17.07
N SER A 5 -31.16 10.75 17.03
CA SER A 5 -31.48 9.58 16.20
C SER A 5 -31.22 9.86 14.71
N GLN A 6 -31.58 11.06 14.24
CA GLN A 6 -31.34 11.44 12.85
C GLN A 6 -29.85 11.64 12.57
N SER A 7 -29.10 12.27 13.48
CA SER A 7 -27.65 12.42 13.33
C SER A 7 -26.93 11.07 13.25
N HIS A 8 -27.36 10.07 14.03
CA HIS A 8 -26.82 8.70 13.96
C HIS A 8 -27.18 7.98 12.67
N LYS A 9 -28.41 8.11 12.17
CA LYS A 9 -28.81 7.56 10.87
C LYS A 9 -27.96 8.11 9.73
N ILE A 10 -27.73 9.43 9.72
CA ILE A 10 -26.88 10.08 8.71
C ILE A 10 -25.43 9.66 8.86
N LEU A 11 -24.90 9.57 10.08
CA LEU A 11 -23.54 9.08 10.32
C LEU A 11 -23.35 7.67 9.79
N PHE A 12 -24.28 6.74 10.07
CA PHE A 12 -24.22 5.38 9.57
C PHE A 12 -24.24 5.34 8.04
N LEU A 13 -25.22 6.01 7.41
CA LEU A 13 -25.35 6.05 5.96
C LEU A 13 -24.08 6.65 5.29
N ASN A 14 -23.55 7.72 5.87
CA ASN A 14 -22.35 8.40 5.36
C ASN A 14 -21.08 7.55 5.55
N THR A 15 -20.98 6.85 6.67
CA THR A 15 -19.87 5.91 6.94
C THR A 15 -19.94 4.74 5.97
N LEU A 16 -21.11 4.14 5.77
CA LEU A 16 -21.32 3.05 4.81
C LEU A 16 -20.95 3.49 3.39
N ALA A 17 -21.44 4.65 2.95
CA ALA A 17 -21.11 5.19 1.64
C ALA A 17 -19.60 5.43 1.50
N PHE A 18 -18.96 5.99 2.52
CA PHE A 18 -17.51 6.18 2.52
C PHE A 18 -16.74 4.85 2.50
N THR A 19 -17.21 3.81 3.19
CA THR A 19 -16.62 2.47 3.14
C THR A 19 -16.61 1.92 1.72
N ILE A 20 -17.75 1.98 1.03
CA ILE A 20 -17.86 1.50 -0.35
C ILE A 20 -17.01 2.36 -1.29
N CYS A 21 -17.02 3.68 -1.12
CA CYS A 21 -16.14 4.58 -1.87
C CYS A 21 -14.67 4.22 -1.69
N PHE A 22 -14.23 3.94 -0.47
CA PHE A 22 -12.85 3.59 -0.18
C PHE A 22 -12.47 2.25 -0.80
N ALA A 23 -13.37 1.27 -0.74
CA ALA A 23 -13.20 -0.01 -1.44
C ALA A 23 -13.00 0.21 -2.95
N CYS A 24 -13.87 1.00 -3.59
CA CYS A 24 -13.75 1.34 -5.01
C CYS A 24 -12.46 2.10 -5.31
N TRP A 25 -12.06 3.01 -4.42
CA TRP A 25 -10.85 3.81 -4.58
C TRP A 25 -9.58 2.96 -4.61
N THR A 26 -9.57 1.86 -3.84
CA THR A 26 -8.46 0.92 -3.73
C THR A 26 -8.55 -0.27 -4.69
N LEU A 27 -9.54 -0.30 -5.58
CA LEU A 27 -9.81 -1.42 -6.50
C LEU A 27 -8.58 -1.81 -7.32
N ASN A 28 -7.85 -0.82 -7.84
CA ASN A 28 -6.71 -1.06 -8.72
C ASN A 28 -5.57 -1.83 -8.04
N GLY A 29 -5.38 -1.70 -6.73
CA GLY A 29 -4.39 -2.50 -5.99
C GLY A 29 -4.62 -4.01 -6.12
N VAL A 30 -5.86 -4.46 -6.32
CA VAL A 30 -6.17 -5.87 -6.58
C VAL A 30 -6.33 -6.16 -8.06
N LEU A 31 -7.13 -5.35 -8.77
CA LEU A 31 -7.46 -5.62 -10.16
C LEU A 31 -6.22 -5.56 -11.07
N VAL A 32 -5.40 -4.52 -10.97
CA VAL A 32 -4.20 -4.37 -11.81
C VAL A 32 -3.21 -5.47 -11.51
N THR A 33 -3.02 -5.80 -10.22
CA THR A 33 -2.15 -6.89 -9.79
C THR A 33 -2.58 -8.23 -10.39
N TYR A 34 -3.88 -8.52 -10.38
CA TYR A 34 -4.45 -9.72 -11.01
C TYR A 34 -4.21 -9.75 -12.52
N LEU A 35 -4.44 -8.63 -13.21
CA LEU A 35 -4.30 -8.54 -14.66
C LEU A 35 -2.86 -8.79 -15.13
N VAL A 36 -1.88 -8.31 -14.36
CA VAL A 36 -0.45 -8.54 -14.61
C VAL A 36 -0.06 -9.98 -14.26
N ASP A 37 -0.49 -10.50 -13.10
CA ASP A 37 -0.22 -11.88 -12.67
C ASP A 37 -0.72 -12.93 -13.67
N LYS A 38 -1.90 -12.71 -14.25
CA LYS A 38 -2.50 -13.60 -15.27
C LYS A 38 -1.98 -13.38 -16.68
N GLY A 39 -1.08 -12.43 -16.91
CA GLY A 39 -0.55 -12.11 -18.24
C GLY A 39 -1.60 -11.58 -19.21
N ILE A 40 -2.72 -11.05 -18.70
CA ILE A 40 -3.78 -10.43 -19.52
C ILE A 40 -3.28 -9.10 -20.08
N PHE A 41 -2.57 -8.35 -19.24
CA PHE A 41 -1.84 -7.14 -19.63
C PHE A 41 -0.40 -7.23 -19.15
N ASN A 42 0.55 -7.03 -20.07
CA ASN A 42 1.97 -7.06 -19.79
C ASN A 42 2.50 -5.66 -19.44
N TRP A 43 1.98 -5.07 -18.36
CA TRP A 43 2.44 -3.77 -17.87
C TRP A 43 3.75 -3.90 -17.11
N THR A 44 4.64 -2.94 -17.30
CA THR A 44 5.83 -2.78 -16.49
C THR A 44 5.48 -2.47 -15.03
N VAL A 45 6.44 -2.64 -14.12
CA VAL A 45 6.29 -2.24 -12.70
C VAL A 45 5.95 -0.75 -12.57
N VAL A 46 6.50 0.08 -13.46
CA VAL A 46 6.25 1.53 -13.50
C VAL A 46 4.82 1.84 -13.94
N GLU A 47 4.34 1.21 -15.02
CA GLU A 47 2.95 1.36 -15.48
C GLU A 47 1.95 0.85 -14.45
N THR A 48 2.23 -0.29 -13.82
CA THR A 48 1.46 -0.81 -12.70
C THR A 48 1.39 0.23 -11.57
N GLY A 49 2.53 0.80 -11.19
CA GLY A 49 2.58 1.86 -10.18
C GLY A 49 1.75 3.09 -10.53
N TRP A 50 1.74 3.50 -11.80
CA TRP A 50 0.85 4.58 -12.27
C TRP A 50 -0.62 4.20 -12.16
N LEU A 51 -1.03 2.99 -12.57
CA LEU A 51 -2.42 2.58 -12.47
C LEU A 51 -2.91 2.45 -11.02
N LEU A 52 -2.04 2.04 -10.10
CA LEU A 52 -2.31 2.05 -8.66
C LEU A 52 -2.42 3.49 -8.12
N GLY A 53 -1.55 4.39 -8.59
CA GLY A 53 -1.45 5.76 -8.09
C GLY A 53 -2.49 6.74 -8.65
N ILE A 54 -2.89 6.61 -9.92
CA ILE A 54 -3.78 7.56 -10.61
C ILE A 54 -5.12 7.78 -9.88
N PRO A 55 -5.86 6.72 -9.44
CA PRO A 55 -7.09 6.92 -8.68
C PRO A 55 -6.84 7.69 -7.38
N ILE A 56 -5.74 7.38 -6.69
CA ILE A 56 -5.38 8.01 -5.42
C ILE A 56 -5.03 9.49 -5.63
N LEU A 57 -4.30 9.79 -6.71
CA LEU A 57 -3.93 11.14 -7.09
C LEU A 57 -5.16 11.97 -7.47
N SER A 58 -6.07 11.45 -8.31
CA SER A 58 -7.28 12.17 -8.69
C SER A 58 -8.17 12.45 -7.49
N GLY A 59 -8.40 11.44 -6.63
CA GLY A 59 -9.11 11.63 -5.37
C GLY A 59 -8.46 12.69 -4.48
N SER A 60 -7.13 12.76 -4.42
CA SER A 60 -6.40 13.70 -3.57
C SER A 60 -6.46 15.15 -4.09
N VAL A 61 -6.24 15.36 -5.39
CA VAL A 61 -6.24 16.69 -6.01
C VAL A 61 -7.64 17.33 -5.95
N PHE A 62 -8.68 16.55 -6.23
CA PHE A 62 -10.05 17.06 -6.30
C PHE A 62 -10.76 17.18 -4.95
N ARG A 63 -10.12 16.76 -3.84
CA ARG A 63 -10.70 16.88 -2.48
C ARG A 63 -11.05 18.32 -2.12
N LEU A 64 -10.20 19.29 -2.46
CA LEU A 64 -10.43 20.68 -2.12
C LEU A 64 -11.59 21.30 -2.94
N PRO A 65 -11.61 21.20 -4.28
CA PRO A 65 -12.78 21.64 -5.07
C PRO A 65 -14.10 20.98 -4.66
N ILE A 66 -14.13 19.65 -4.52
CA ILE A 66 -15.36 18.91 -4.19
C ILE A 66 -15.79 19.18 -2.73
N GLY A 67 -14.84 19.38 -1.81
CA GLY A 67 -15.13 19.82 -0.44
C GLY A 67 -15.83 21.18 -0.41
N ILE A 68 -15.35 22.14 -1.20
CA ILE A 68 -16.00 23.47 -1.33
C ILE A 68 -17.41 23.35 -1.93
N LEU A 69 -17.59 22.50 -2.95
CA LEU A 69 -18.92 22.23 -3.49
C LEU A 69 -19.85 21.62 -2.44
N THR A 70 -19.31 20.78 -1.55
CA THR A 70 -20.08 20.17 -0.44
C THR A 70 -20.56 21.22 0.54
N ASP A 71 -19.72 22.19 0.88
CA ASP A 71 -20.13 23.29 1.75
C ASP A 71 -21.26 24.10 1.10
N LYS A 72 -21.19 24.35 -0.21
CA LYS A 72 -22.17 25.16 -0.97
C LYS A 72 -23.50 24.45 -1.23
N TYR A 73 -23.47 23.25 -1.77
CA TYR A 73 -24.67 22.53 -2.23
C TYR A 73 -25.19 21.50 -1.21
N GLY A 74 -24.39 21.21 -0.18
CA GLY A 74 -24.68 20.24 0.86
C GLY A 74 -24.28 18.81 0.48
N GLY A 75 -23.99 18.01 1.51
CA GLY A 75 -23.43 16.66 1.32
C GLY A 75 -24.38 15.66 0.66
N LYS A 76 -25.70 15.82 0.79
CA LYS A 76 -26.65 14.93 0.09
C LYS A 76 -26.43 14.97 -1.43
N ILE A 77 -26.43 16.17 -1.99
CA ILE A 77 -26.39 16.37 -3.44
C ILE A 77 -25.02 15.97 -3.98
N VAL A 78 -23.96 16.52 -3.39
CA VAL A 78 -22.60 16.29 -3.86
C VAL A 78 -22.21 14.82 -3.73
N PHE A 79 -22.55 14.16 -2.62
CA PHE A 79 -22.16 12.77 -2.45
C PHE A 79 -22.94 11.83 -3.39
N SER A 80 -24.24 12.08 -3.62
CA SER A 80 -25.05 11.28 -4.55
C SER A 80 -24.54 11.41 -5.99
N ILE A 81 -24.25 12.64 -6.44
CA ILE A 81 -23.70 12.90 -7.77
C ILE A 81 -22.34 12.23 -7.91
N LEU A 82 -21.48 12.35 -6.89
CA LEU A 82 -20.16 11.73 -6.90
C LEU A 82 -20.26 10.21 -7.10
N LEU A 83 -21.12 9.54 -6.34
CA LEU A 83 -21.33 8.08 -6.42
C LEU A 83 -21.79 7.64 -7.83
N LEU A 84 -22.79 8.33 -8.37
CA LEU A 84 -23.35 7.99 -9.70
C LEU A 84 -22.40 8.34 -10.85
N LEU A 85 -21.67 9.45 -10.77
CA LEU A 85 -20.70 9.82 -11.80
C LEU A 85 -19.49 8.89 -11.79
N CYS A 86 -19.01 8.47 -10.61
CA CYS A 86 -17.88 7.57 -10.49
C CYS A 86 -18.22 6.10 -10.84
N SER A 87 -19.50 5.71 -10.85
CA SER A 87 -19.89 4.36 -11.32
C SER A 87 -19.79 4.21 -12.84
N ILE A 88 -19.98 5.30 -13.61
CA ILE A 88 -19.89 5.28 -15.08
C ILE A 88 -18.52 4.77 -15.56
N PRO A 89 -17.36 5.35 -15.16
CA PRO A 89 -16.06 4.85 -15.60
C PRO A 89 -15.78 3.41 -15.16
N LEU A 90 -16.35 2.93 -14.04
CA LEU A 90 -16.24 1.53 -13.63
C LEU A 90 -17.06 0.58 -14.54
N PHE A 91 -18.24 0.99 -15.00
CA PHE A 91 -18.98 0.24 -16.03
C PHE A 91 -18.26 0.24 -17.39
N LEU A 92 -17.43 1.25 -17.67
CA LEU A 92 -16.65 1.35 -18.90
C LEU A 92 -15.30 0.62 -18.83
N LEU A 93 -14.77 0.37 -17.63
CA LEU A 93 -13.48 -0.32 -17.41
C LEU A 93 -13.37 -1.70 -18.11
N PRO A 94 -14.43 -2.54 -18.17
CA PRO A 94 -14.44 -3.78 -18.95
C PRO A 94 -14.03 -3.67 -20.42
N PHE A 95 -14.25 -2.49 -21.02
CA PHE A 95 -13.97 -2.23 -22.43
C PHE A 95 -12.58 -1.61 -22.65
N ALA A 96 -11.83 -1.36 -21.58
CA ALA A 96 -10.49 -0.83 -21.66
C ALA A 96 -9.51 -1.90 -22.18
N SER A 97 -8.77 -1.56 -23.23
CA SER A 97 -7.83 -2.46 -23.92
C SER A 97 -6.39 -1.93 -23.93
N SER A 98 -6.15 -0.75 -23.38
CA SER A 98 -4.85 -0.09 -23.40
C SER A 98 -4.53 0.55 -22.05
N PHE A 99 -3.23 0.76 -21.78
CA PHE A 99 -2.79 1.46 -20.59
C PHE A 99 -3.52 2.81 -20.40
N TRP A 100 -3.63 3.60 -21.48
CA TRP A 100 -4.26 4.91 -21.43
C TRP A 100 -5.77 4.86 -21.17
N SER A 101 -6.49 3.89 -21.74
CA SER A 101 -7.92 3.73 -21.44
C SER A 101 -8.13 3.33 -19.97
N PHE A 102 -7.30 2.41 -19.44
CA PHE A 102 -7.27 2.10 -18.01
C PHE A 102 -6.94 3.33 -17.15
N ALA A 103 -5.91 4.09 -17.52
CA ALA A 103 -5.45 5.27 -16.79
C ALA A 103 -6.54 6.36 -16.72
N VAL A 104 -7.19 6.67 -17.84
CA VAL A 104 -8.25 7.68 -17.91
C VAL A 104 -9.47 7.26 -17.11
N LEU A 105 -9.92 6.00 -17.23
CA LEU A 105 -11.05 5.50 -16.44
C LEU A 105 -10.70 5.44 -14.95
N SER A 106 -9.46 5.07 -14.62
CA SER A 106 -8.90 5.10 -13.26
C SER A 106 -8.89 6.49 -12.66
N PHE A 107 -8.55 7.49 -13.46
CA PHE A 107 -8.61 8.88 -13.05
C PHE A 107 -10.04 9.29 -12.68
N PHE A 108 -11.02 8.98 -13.55
CA PHE A 108 -12.42 9.37 -13.33
C PHE A 108 -13.08 8.64 -12.17
N PHE A 109 -12.94 7.30 -12.06
CA PHE A 109 -13.51 6.61 -10.90
C PHE A 109 -12.77 6.98 -9.61
N GLY A 110 -11.47 7.31 -9.69
CA GLY A 110 -10.66 7.74 -8.55
C GLY A 110 -11.16 9.01 -7.86
N LEU A 111 -12.00 9.82 -8.53
CA LEU A 111 -12.72 10.93 -7.90
C LEU A 111 -13.57 10.48 -6.70
N VAL A 112 -13.94 9.20 -6.63
CA VAL A 112 -14.59 8.60 -5.46
C VAL A 112 -13.79 8.82 -4.17
N GLY A 113 -12.46 8.99 -4.24
CA GLY A 113 -11.59 9.34 -3.11
C GLY A 113 -11.83 10.74 -2.51
N THR A 114 -12.58 11.60 -3.21
CA THR A 114 -13.05 12.91 -2.69
C THR A 114 -14.19 12.76 -1.68
N SER A 115 -14.85 11.60 -1.65
CA SER A 115 -15.89 11.24 -0.67
C SER A 115 -15.48 11.47 0.78
N PHE A 116 -14.18 11.36 1.10
CA PHE A 116 -13.67 11.70 2.43
C PHE A 116 -13.93 13.17 2.79
N ALA A 117 -13.59 14.11 1.90
CA ALA A 117 -13.81 15.53 2.14
C ALA A 117 -15.31 15.86 2.22
N VAL A 118 -16.11 15.29 1.31
CA VAL A 118 -17.57 15.41 1.32
C VAL A 118 -18.15 14.92 2.65
N GLY A 119 -17.75 13.73 3.07
CA GLY A 119 -18.30 13.07 4.24
C GLY A 119 -17.87 13.71 5.57
N ILE A 120 -16.66 14.26 5.68
CA ILE A 120 -16.24 15.05 6.84
C ILE A 120 -17.11 16.31 6.96
N GLY A 121 -17.24 17.08 5.88
CA GLY A 121 -18.07 18.28 5.85
C GLY A 121 -19.52 17.96 6.19
N TYR A 122 -20.08 16.93 5.54
CA TYR A 122 -21.45 16.50 5.74
C TYR A 122 -21.73 15.93 7.14
N THR A 123 -20.81 15.16 7.76
CA THR A 123 -21.02 14.63 9.12
C THR A 123 -20.98 15.76 10.16
N SER A 124 -20.04 16.68 10.01
CA SER A 124 -19.75 17.70 11.03
C SER A 124 -20.96 18.58 11.37
N ILE A 125 -21.81 18.88 10.37
CA ILE A 125 -23.00 19.74 10.54
C ILE A 125 -24.15 19.06 11.32
N TRP A 126 -24.11 17.74 11.50
CA TRP A 126 -25.13 16.98 12.24
C TRP A 126 -24.83 16.84 13.72
N TYR A 127 -23.61 17.19 14.15
CA TYR A 127 -23.17 17.00 15.53
C TYR A 127 -22.66 18.31 16.15
N PRO A 128 -22.89 18.52 17.46
CA PRO A 128 -22.31 19.64 18.19
C PRO A 128 -20.79 19.47 18.35
N LYS A 129 -20.06 20.58 18.53
CA LYS A 129 -18.58 20.61 18.55
C LYS A 129 -17.94 19.60 19.52
N ASN A 130 -18.56 19.39 20.68
CA ASN A 130 -18.11 18.43 21.70
C ASN A 130 -18.25 16.95 21.29
N TRP A 131 -19.06 16.64 20.27
CA TRP A 131 -19.27 15.26 19.79
C TRP A 131 -18.68 15.01 18.39
N GLN A 132 -18.24 16.07 17.70
CA GLN A 132 -17.70 15.99 16.35
C GLN A 132 -16.48 15.06 16.26
N GLY A 133 -15.56 15.09 17.24
CA GLY A 133 -14.39 14.20 17.22
C GLY A 133 -14.77 12.72 17.13
N ARG A 134 -15.73 12.28 17.95
CA ARG A 134 -16.24 10.90 17.93
C ARG A 134 -16.97 10.55 16.63
N ALA A 135 -17.84 11.44 16.16
CA ALA A 135 -18.58 11.23 14.92
C ALA A 135 -17.64 11.13 13.70
N LEU A 136 -16.63 12.01 13.61
CA LEU A 136 -15.65 11.99 12.53
C LEU A 136 -14.71 10.79 12.63
N GLY A 137 -14.41 10.32 13.84
CA GLY A 137 -13.70 9.05 14.07
C GLY A 137 -14.48 7.84 13.54
N ILE A 138 -15.78 7.75 13.86
CA ILE A 138 -16.67 6.69 13.36
C ILE A 138 -16.77 6.74 11.83
N PHE A 139 -16.99 7.94 11.26
CA PHE A 139 -16.96 8.13 9.82
C PHE A 139 -15.63 7.67 9.20
N GLY A 140 -14.51 8.01 9.85
CA GLY A 140 -13.17 7.60 9.43
C GLY A 140 -12.94 6.08 9.43
N MET A 141 -13.77 5.29 10.14
CA MET A 141 -13.71 3.82 10.05
C MET A 141 -14.04 3.30 8.65
N GLY A 142 -14.65 4.11 7.78
CA GLY A 142 -14.87 3.72 6.38
C GLY A 142 -13.59 3.45 5.58
N ASN A 143 -12.41 3.82 6.09
CA ASN A 143 -11.13 3.33 5.54
C ASN A 143 -11.03 1.79 5.50
N ALA A 144 -11.82 1.09 6.32
CA ALA A 144 -11.96 -0.37 6.27
C ALA A 144 -12.40 -0.89 4.89
N GLY A 145 -12.92 -0.04 3.99
CA GLY A 145 -13.18 -0.40 2.60
C GLY A 145 -11.97 -0.99 1.87
N ALA A 146 -10.74 -0.55 2.19
CA ALA A 146 -9.53 -1.13 1.60
C ALA A 146 -9.33 -2.60 1.99
N ALA A 147 -9.69 -2.94 3.24
CA ALA A 147 -9.69 -4.32 3.72
C ALA A 147 -10.76 -5.15 3.01
N ILE A 148 -11.95 -4.59 2.79
CA ILE A 148 -13.03 -5.27 2.04
C ILE A 148 -12.55 -5.64 0.64
N THR A 149 -11.91 -4.71 -0.07
CA THR A 149 -11.40 -4.98 -1.42
C THR A 149 -10.31 -6.04 -1.41
N THR A 150 -9.31 -5.93 -0.54
CA THR A 150 -8.21 -6.90 -0.46
C THR A 150 -8.66 -8.28 0.03
N PHE A 151 -9.75 -8.35 0.80
CA PHE A 151 -10.32 -9.61 1.27
C PHE A 151 -11.23 -10.29 0.24
N ILE A 152 -12.16 -9.54 -0.36
CA ILE A 152 -13.22 -10.09 -1.21
C ILE A 152 -12.80 -10.19 -2.68
N ALA A 153 -12.13 -9.15 -3.21
CA ALA A 153 -11.88 -9.05 -4.65
C ALA A 153 -10.99 -10.18 -5.20
N PRO A 154 -9.92 -10.66 -4.52
CA PRO A 154 -9.14 -11.80 -4.98
C PRO A 154 -9.94 -13.08 -5.20
N THR A 155 -10.75 -13.47 -4.20
CA THR A 155 -11.60 -14.67 -4.28
C THR A 155 -12.66 -14.51 -5.34
N LEU A 156 -13.26 -13.32 -5.43
CA LEU A 156 -14.26 -13.02 -6.44
C LEU A 156 -13.68 -13.08 -7.86
N LEU A 157 -12.47 -12.56 -8.09
CA LEU A 157 -11.77 -12.65 -9.37
C LEU A 157 -11.51 -14.09 -9.78
N ASN A 158 -10.98 -14.92 -8.88
CA ASN A 158 -10.74 -16.33 -9.18
C ASN A 158 -12.04 -17.06 -9.56
N ASN A 159 -13.13 -16.83 -8.83
CA ASN A 159 -14.43 -17.46 -9.13
C ASN A 159 -15.03 -16.97 -10.45
N LEU A 160 -14.96 -15.66 -10.73
CA LEU A 160 -15.49 -15.08 -11.96
C LEU A 160 -14.69 -15.48 -13.20
N SER A 161 -13.38 -15.70 -13.04
CA SER A 161 -12.48 -16.12 -14.12
C SER A 161 -12.30 -17.63 -14.26
N GLU A 162 -12.99 -18.44 -13.47
CA GLU A 162 -12.89 -19.91 -13.55
C GLU A 162 -13.35 -20.45 -14.91
N LYS A 163 -14.47 -19.92 -15.43
CA LYS A 163 -15.05 -20.34 -16.72
C LYS A 163 -14.51 -19.55 -17.92
N ASP A 164 -14.14 -18.29 -17.72
CA ASP A 164 -13.55 -17.42 -18.73
C ASP A 164 -12.32 -16.69 -18.15
N PRO A 165 -11.13 -17.29 -18.27
CA PRO A 165 -9.90 -16.70 -17.74
C PRO A 165 -9.54 -15.35 -18.37
N LEU A 166 -9.96 -15.10 -19.61
CA LEU A 166 -9.59 -13.90 -20.37
C LEU A 166 -10.51 -12.71 -20.07
N ASN A 167 -11.81 -12.96 -19.87
CA ASN A 167 -12.80 -11.88 -19.66
C ASN A 167 -13.44 -11.87 -18.28
N GLY A 168 -13.28 -12.90 -17.44
CA GLY A 168 -13.97 -12.98 -16.14
C GLY A 168 -13.67 -11.79 -15.21
N TRP A 169 -12.48 -11.20 -15.29
CA TRP A 169 -12.10 -10.01 -14.52
C TRP A 169 -13.00 -8.80 -14.78
N LYS A 170 -13.60 -8.71 -15.98
CA LYS A 170 -14.45 -7.60 -16.40
C LYS A 170 -15.69 -7.45 -15.52
N MET A 171 -16.14 -8.53 -14.90
CA MET A 171 -17.30 -8.48 -14.00
C MET A 171 -16.98 -7.77 -12.67
N LEU A 172 -15.73 -7.75 -12.21
CA LEU A 172 -15.38 -7.13 -10.94
C LEU A 172 -15.64 -5.60 -10.94
N PRO A 173 -15.16 -4.80 -11.90
CA PRO A 173 -15.52 -3.37 -12.00
C PRO A 173 -17.02 -3.13 -12.07
N VAL A 174 -17.76 -3.98 -12.80
CA VAL A 174 -19.22 -3.88 -12.95
C VAL A 174 -19.94 -4.09 -11.62
N ILE A 175 -19.48 -5.04 -10.79
CA ILE A 175 -20.01 -5.26 -9.44
C ILE A 175 -19.78 -4.01 -8.58
N TYR A 176 -18.57 -3.46 -8.57
CA TYR A 176 -18.25 -2.24 -7.81
C TYR A 176 -19.09 -1.04 -8.30
N ALA A 177 -19.24 -0.88 -9.62
CA ALA A 177 -20.09 0.15 -10.22
C ALA A 177 -21.55 0.01 -9.77
N SER A 178 -22.08 -1.21 -9.77
CA SER A 178 -23.46 -1.51 -9.36
C SER A 178 -23.69 -1.18 -7.88
N VAL A 179 -22.73 -1.52 -7.02
CA VAL A 179 -22.78 -1.17 -5.59
C VAL A 179 -22.73 0.36 -5.40
N LEU A 180 -21.90 1.09 -6.15
CA LEU A 180 -21.90 2.56 -6.11
C LEU A 180 -23.24 3.16 -6.53
N VAL A 181 -23.89 2.62 -7.57
CA VAL A 181 -25.22 3.07 -8.00
C VAL A 181 -26.25 2.82 -6.90
N ILE A 182 -26.28 1.62 -6.32
CA ILE A 182 -27.20 1.25 -5.24
C ILE A 182 -27.02 2.22 -4.06
N ILE A 183 -25.79 2.44 -3.61
CA ILE A 183 -25.49 3.34 -2.50
C ILE A 183 -25.83 4.78 -2.86
N GLY A 184 -25.60 5.21 -4.11
CA GLY A 184 -26.01 6.52 -4.62
C GLY A 184 -27.52 6.73 -4.53
N ILE A 185 -28.31 5.74 -4.98
CA ILE A 185 -29.78 5.76 -4.88
C ILE A 185 -30.22 5.78 -3.42
N LEU A 186 -29.63 4.94 -2.56
CA LEU A 186 -29.91 4.94 -1.12
C LEU A 186 -29.60 6.30 -0.49
N PHE A 187 -28.54 6.99 -0.92
CA PHE A 187 -28.20 8.33 -0.45
C PHE A 187 -29.25 9.36 -0.90
N ILE A 188 -29.72 9.29 -2.15
CA ILE A 188 -30.78 10.16 -2.67
C ILE A 188 -32.08 9.99 -1.87
N VAL A 189 -32.45 8.74 -1.55
CA VAL A 189 -33.70 8.43 -0.85
C VAL A 189 -33.61 8.76 0.65
N PHE A 190 -32.56 8.31 1.33
CA PHE A 190 -32.51 8.34 2.80
C PHE A 190 -31.71 9.51 3.40
N ALA A 191 -30.77 10.11 2.66
CA ALA A 191 -30.01 11.24 3.19
C ALA A 191 -30.89 12.50 3.21
N LYS A 192 -30.66 13.37 4.20
CA LYS A 192 -31.30 14.69 4.28
C LYS A 192 -30.30 15.77 3.93
N ASN A 193 -30.65 16.69 3.05
CA ASN A 193 -29.74 17.78 2.77
C ASN A 193 -29.73 18.76 3.95
N LYS A 194 -28.54 19.16 4.38
CA LYS A 194 -28.34 20.21 5.35
C LYS A 194 -27.08 20.95 4.90
N THR A 195 -27.19 22.26 4.83
CA THR A 195 -26.08 23.15 4.45
C THR A 195 -25.64 23.93 5.67
N ASN A 196 -24.40 24.41 5.66
CA ASN A 196 -23.93 25.30 6.71
C ASN A 196 -24.58 26.69 6.51
N PRO A 197 -25.20 27.29 7.53
CA PRO A 197 -25.83 28.62 7.38
C PRO A 197 -24.84 29.75 7.04
N GLY A 198 -23.52 29.52 7.16
CA GLY A 198 -22.47 30.51 6.91
C GLY A 198 -21.88 30.52 5.50
N VAL A 199 -22.53 29.92 4.51
CA VAL A 199 -21.99 29.74 3.13
C VAL A 199 -22.34 30.91 2.22
N SER A 200 -22.28 32.15 2.76
CA SER A 200 -22.14 33.35 1.92
C SER A 200 -20.67 33.71 1.67
N LYS A 201 -19.73 32.89 2.15
CA LYS A 201 -18.30 33.15 2.01
C LYS A 201 -17.86 33.00 0.56
N THR A 202 -17.11 33.99 0.08
CA THR A 202 -16.52 33.97 -1.27
C THR A 202 -15.45 32.89 -1.38
N MET A 203 -15.16 32.41 -2.60
CA MET A 203 -14.13 31.39 -2.85
C MET A 203 -12.76 31.79 -2.26
N GLY A 204 -12.43 33.08 -2.30
CA GLY A 204 -11.20 33.63 -1.71
C GLY A 204 -11.14 33.52 -0.18
N GLU A 205 -12.28 33.63 0.51
CA GLU A 205 -12.35 33.44 1.97
C GLU A 205 -12.20 31.97 2.37
N LEU A 206 -12.75 31.04 1.58
CA LEU A 206 -12.60 29.60 1.80
C LEU A 206 -11.16 29.13 1.58
N MET A 207 -10.41 29.78 0.69
CA MET A 207 -8.99 29.50 0.45
C MET A 207 -8.05 30.23 1.41
N SER A 208 -8.54 31.22 2.17
CA SER A 208 -7.72 31.98 3.14
C SER A 208 -6.91 31.12 4.12
N PRO A 209 -7.37 29.94 4.59
CA PRO A 209 -6.57 29.10 5.50
C PRO A 209 -5.26 28.59 4.89
N LEU A 210 -5.18 28.47 3.55
CA LEU A 210 -3.96 28.03 2.86
C LEU A 210 -2.79 29.02 3.02
N LYS A 211 -3.07 30.28 3.39
CA LYS A 211 -2.03 31.28 3.71
C LYS A 211 -1.31 30.98 5.04
N ASN A 212 -1.87 30.13 5.90
CA ASN A 212 -1.30 29.83 7.21
C ASN A 212 -0.37 28.62 7.14
N ILE A 213 0.91 28.82 7.47
CA ILE A 213 1.94 27.76 7.49
C ILE A 213 1.56 26.55 8.36
N ARG A 214 0.73 26.74 9.40
CA ARG A 214 0.27 25.65 10.25
C ARG A 214 -0.56 24.63 9.49
N VAL A 215 -1.33 25.05 8.47
CA VAL A 215 -2.12 24.14 7.62
C VAL A 215 -1.21 23.21 6.84
N TRP A 216 -0.15 23.74 6.24
CA TRP A 216 0.87 22.95 5.53
C TRP A 216 1.62 22.00 6.44
N ARG A 217 1.98 22.46 7.65
CA ARG A 217 2.66 21.61 8.64
C ARG A 217 1.79 20.42 9.08
N PHE A 218 0.52 20.66 9.41
CA PHE A 218 -0.40 19.57 9.76
C PHE A 218 -0.74 18.69 8.55
N GLY A 219 -0.80 19.28 7.35
CA GLY A 219 -0.93 18.55 6.09
C GLY A 219 0.23 17.59 5.86
N ALA A 220 1.47 18.01 6.14
CA ALA A 220 2.66 17.17 6.03
C ALA A 220 2.61 15.99 7.01
N TYR A 221 2.21 16.21 8.27
CA TYR A 221 2.05 15.10 9.23
C TYR A 221 0.97 14.12 8.79
N TYR A 222 -0.15 14.64 8.28
CA TYR A 222 -1.23 13.80 7.76
C TYR A 222 -0.82 13.03 6.50
N PHE A 223 0.00 13.64 5.63
CA PHE A 223 0.58 12.98 4.46
C PHE A 223 1.47 11.80 4.88
N LEU A 224 2.33 11.97 5.89
CA LEU A 224 3.19 10.89 6.37
C LEU A 224 2.36 9.72 6.92
N VAL A 225 1.32 9.97 7.70
CA VAL A 225 0.53 8.89 8.30
C VAL A 225 -0.45 8.29 7.28
N PHE A 226 -1.37 9.10 6.76
CA PHE A 226 -2.44 8.62 5.88
C PHE A 226 -1.96 8.37 4.45
N GLY A 227 -1.06 9.18 3.92
CA GLY A 227 -0.51 9.01 2.57
C GLY A 227 0.29 7.71 2.46
N PHE A 228 1.19 7.45 3.41
CA PHE A 228 1.91 6.17 3.42
C PHE A 228 0.99 4.99 3.71
N PHE A 229 -0.02 5.12 4.58
CA PHE A 229 -1.03 4.06 4.74
C PHE A 229 -1.67 3.66 3.41
N VAL A 230 -2.14 4.63 2.62
CA VAL A 230 -2.77 4.35 1.31
C VAL A 230 -1.75 3.76 0.33
N ALA A 231 -0.52 4.30 0.30
CA ALA A 231 0.54 3.79 -0.58
C ALA A 231 0.89 2.33 -0.25
N TYR A 232 1.15 2.01 1.03
CA TYR A 232 1.40 0.64 1.47
C TYR A 232 0.21 -0.27 1.17
N SER A 233 -1.02 0.15 1.47
CA SER A 233 -2.22 -0.65 1.17
C SER A 233 -2.34 -1.04 -0.30
N GLN A 234 -1.92 -0.19 -1.24
CA GLN A 234 -1.97 -0.50 -2.67
C GLN A 234 -0.85 -1.45 -3.11
N TRP A 235 0.34 -1.32 -2.53
CA TRP A 235 1.52 -2.10 -2.92
C TRP A 235 1.69 -3.43 -2.18
N LEU A 236 0.97 -3.65 -1.07
CA LEU A 236 1.11 -4.86 -0.27
C LEU A 236 0.79 -6.14 -1.04
N LEU A 237 -0.34 -6.19 -1.74
CA LEU A 237 -0.72 -7.37 -2.52
C LEU A 237 0.31 -7.70 -3.62
N PRO A 238 0.67 -6.76 -4.53
CA PRO A 238 1.73 -7.04 -5.51
C PRO A 238 3.05 -7.43 -4.86
N ASN A 239 3.39 -6.86 -3.70
CA ASN A 239 4.62 -7.24 -2.98
C ASN A 239 4.56 -8.68 -2.45
N PHE A 240 3.46 -9.11 -1.83
CA PHE A 240 3.31 -10.50 -1.37
C PHE A 240 3.40 -11.50 -2.53
N MET A 241 2.83 -11.17 -3.69
CA MET A 241 2.90 -12.03 -4.87
C MET A 241 4.28 -12.04 -5.53
N ASN A 242 4.89 -10.88 -5.76
CA ASN A 242 6.15 -10.79 -6.51
C ASN A 242 7.37 -11.17 -5.68
N VAL A 243 7.37 -10.87 -4.37
CA VAL A 243 8.55 -11.06 -3.50
C VAL A 243 8.49 -12.39 -2.75
N TYR A 244 7.28 -12.79 -2.32
CA TYR A 244 7.02 -13.97 -1.49
C TYR A 244 6.22 -15.06 -2.22
N HIS A 245 5.92 -14.88 -3.51
CA HIS A 245 5.28 -15.89 -4.37
C HIS A 245 3.98 -16.46 -3.80
N THR A 246 3.24 -15.66 -3.02
CA THR A 246 1.95 -16.06 -2.46
C THR A 246 0.87 -16.12 -3.54
N SER A 247 -0.16 -16.95 -3.37
CA SER A 247 -1.35 -16.87 -4.20
C SER A 247 -2.07 -15.52 -4.04
N LEU A 248 -2.83 -15.10 -5.05
CA LEU A 248 -3.61 -13.85 -5.03
C LEU A 248 -4.53 -13.74 -3.80
N VAL A 249 -5.20 -14.84 -3.43
CA VAL A 249 -6.11 -14.88 -2.28
C VAL A 249 -5.35 -14.76 -0.96
N MET A 250 -4.24 -15.49 -0.82
CA MET A 250 -3.42 -15.44 0.39
C MET A 250 -2.76 -14.07 0.58
N GLY A 251 -2.21 -13.49 -0.49
CA GLY A 251 -1.67 -12.12 -0.48
C GLY A 251 -2.75 -11.08 -0.14
N GLY A 252 -3.98 -11.29 -0.62
CA GLY A 252 -5.12 -10.43 -0.30
C GLY A 252 -5.51 -10.49 1.17
N MET A 253 -5.54 -11.70 1.77
CA MET A 253 -5.76 -11.88 3.20
C MET A 253 -4.67 -11.19 4.03
N PHE A 254 -3.40 -11.30 3.65
CA PHE A 254 -2.31 -10.60 4.34
C PHE A 254 -2.42 -9.08 4.23
N ALA A 255 -2.76 -8.55 3.05
CA ALA A 255 -3.03 -7.12 2.87
C ALA A 255 -4.26 -6.66 3.69
N THR A 256 -5.25 -7.53 3.88
CA THR A 256 -6.41 -7.28 4.75
C THR A 256 -6.01 -7.12 6.21
N MET A 257 -5.06 -7.93 6.69
CA MET A 257 -4.57 -7.84 8.08
C MET A 257 -3.89 -6.50 8.38
N PHE A 258 -3.32 -5.84 7.37
CA PHE A 258 -2.83 -4.45 7.46
C PHE A 258 -3.97 -3.44 7.49
N SER A 259 -4.91 -3.54 6.55
CA SER A 259 -5.93 -2.50 6.34
C SER A 259 -7.10 -2.55 7.33
N LEU A 260 -7.48 -3.74 7.82
CA LEU A 260 -8.68 -3.93 8.64
C LEU A 260 -8.57 -3.27 10.03
N PRO A 261 -7.45 -3.39 10.76
CA PRO A 261 -7.30 -2.72 12.06
C PRO A 261 -7.32 -1.19 11.96
N SER A 262 -6.97 -0.63 10.80
CA SER A 262 -6.81 0.82 10.61
C SER A 262 -8.06 1.63 11.00
N GLY A 263 -9.27 1.09 10.75
CA GLY A 263 -10.52 1.76 11.12
C GLY A 263 -10.68 1.90 12.63
N ILE A 264 -10.48 0.81 13.36
CA ILE A 264 -10.58 0.76 14.82
C ILE A 264 -9.50 1.65 15.46
N ILE A 265 -8.28 1.56 14.93
CA ILE A 265 -7.11 2.26 15.44
C ILE A 265 -7.24 3.76 15.21
N ARG A 266 -7.86 4.18 14.12
CA ARG A 266 -8.14 5.60 13.88
C ARG A 266 -9.11 6.17 14.91
N ALA A 267 -10.15 5.42 15.28
CA ALA A 267 -11.05 5.82 16.36
C ALA A 267 -10.34 5.83 17.73
N PHE A 268 -9.52 4.81 17.99
CA PHE A 268 -8.75 4.69 19.23
C PHE A 268 -7.66 5.76 19.37
N GLY A 269 -6.94 6.09 18.30
CA GLY A 269 -5.94 7.16 18.24
C GLY A 269 -6.54 8.54 18.48
N GLY A 270 -7.79 8.76 18.04
CA GLY A 270 -8.57 9.94 18.41
C GLY A 270 -8.83 10.01 19.92
N TYR A 271 -9.31 8.92 20.51
CA TYR A 271 -9.51 8.82 21.96
C TYR A 271 -8.20 9.02 22.77
N LEU A 272 -7.10 8.41 22.33
CA LEU A 272 -5.77 8.62 22.95
C LEU A 272 -5.31 10.07 22.82
N SER A 273 -5.57 10.73 21.69
CA SER A 273 -5.22 12.13 21.47
C SER A 273 -6.01 13.06 22.38
N ASP A 274 -7.28 12.75 22.64
CA ASP A 274 -8.12 13.49 23.58
C ASP A 274 -7.65 13.30 25.03
N LYS A 275 -7.18 12.10 25.40
CA LYS A 275 -6.74 11.78 26.78
C LYS A 275 -5.31 12.22 27.10
N PHE A 276 -4.36 11.95 26.22
CA PHE A 276 -2.92 12.15 26.44
C PHE A 276 -2.34 13.38 25.71
N GLY A 277 -3.15 14.02 24.86
CA GLY A 277 -2.78 15.17 24.05
C GLY A 277 -2.25 14.77 22.67
N ALA A 278 -2.84 15.35 21.63
CA ALA A 278 -2.56 15.03 20.22
C ALA A 278 -1.08 15.10 19.83
N ARG A 279 -0.29 16.03 20.40
CA ARG A 279 1.14 16.16 20.07
C ARG A 279 1.97 14.96 20.53
N LYS A 280 1.72 14.44 21.74
CA LYS A 280 2.47 13.30 22.29
C LYS A 280 2.16 12.03 21.49
N VAL A 281 0.87 11.78 21.24
CA VAL A 281 0.41 10.63 20.45
C VAL A 281 1.00 10.68 19.04
N MET A 282 1.01 11.85 18.39
CA MET A 282 1.64 12.02 17.08
C MET A 282 3.13 11.66 17.07
N TYR A 283 3.91 12.04 18.10
CA TYR A 283 5.32 11.64 18.19
C TYR A 283 5.51 10.15 18.42
N TRP A 284 4.63 9.50 19.19
CA TRP A 284 4.66 8.05 19.36
C TRP A 284 4.39 7.33 18.05
N VAL A 285 3.35 7.74 17.33
CA VAL A 285 2.99 7.20 16.01
C VAL A 285 4.17 7.36 15.05
N LEU A 286 4.62 8.59 14.79
CA LEU A 286 5.72 8.84 13.85
C LEU A 286 7.03 8.15 14.26
N GLY A 287 7.35 8.15 15.56
CA GLY A 287 8.55 7.48 16.08
C GLY A 287 8.50 5.96 15.86
N SER A 288 7.36 5.34 16.20
CA SER A 288 7.17 3.89 15.98
C SER A 288 7.16 3.53 14.49
N SER A 289 6.53 4.34 13.63
CA SER A 289 6.54 4.12 12.18
C SER A 289 7.97 4.18 11.61
N ILE A 290 8.83 5.10 12.06
CA ILE A 290 10.25 5.15 11.63
C ILE A 290 10.98 3.85 12.01
N VAL A 291 10.80 3.38 13.24
CA VAL A 291 11.45 2.16 13.72
C VAL A 291 10.97 0.94 12.92
N ILE A 292 9.66 0.80 12.71
CA ILE A 292 9.09 -0.34 11.98
C ILE A 292 9.45 -0.27 10.49
N SER A 293 9.41 0.91 9.86
CA SER A 293 9.86 1.11 8.47
C SER A 293 11.34 0.73 8.30
N PHE A 294 12.20 1.06 9.27
CA PHE A 294 13.60 0.63 9.25
C PHE A 294 13.73 -0.89 9.34
N LEU A 295 12.96 -1.54 10.21
CA LEU A 295 12.94 -3.01 10.32
C LEU A 295 12.44 -3.69 9.03
N LEU A 296 11.51 -3.06 8.31
CA LEU A 296 10.98 -3.54 7.02
C LEU A 296 11.99 -3.48 5.86
N MET A 297 13.17 -2.86 6.03
CA MET A 297 14.21 -2.84 4.99
C MET A 297 15.00 -4.15 4.90
N PHE A 298 15.12 -4.89 6.01
CA PHE A 298 15.93 -6.11 6.14
C PHE A 298 15.31 -7.45 5.69
N PRO A 299 13.99 -7.65 5.52
CA PRO A 299 13.40 -8.98 5.31
C PRO A 299 13.86 -9.73 4.04
N LYS A 300 14.42 -9.05 3.03
CA LYS A 300 15.01 -9.70 1.86
C LYS A 300 16.18 -8.88 1.34
N MET A 301 17.36 -9.15 1.88
CA MET A 301 18.59 -8.47 1.49
C MET A 301 19.72 -9.48 1.37
N GLU A 302 20.49 -9.39 0.30
CA GLU A 302 21.74 -10.11 0.15
C GLU A 302 22.87 -9.10 0.21
N ILE A 303 23.66 -9.16 1.29
CA ILE A 303 24.85 -8.33 1.43
C ILE A 303 26.05 -9.17 1.04
N PHE A 304 26.79 -8.72 0.02
CA PHE A 304 28.08 -9.28 -0.36
C PHE A 304 29.18 -8.42 0.23
N THR A 305 30.09 -9.03 0.99
CA THR A 305 31.27 -8.37 1.55
C THR A 305 32.52 -9.14 1.18
N ALA A 306 33.67 -8.45 1.14
CA ALA A 306 34.96 -9.11 1.01
C ALA A 306 35.20 -10.04 2.20
N GLY A 307 35.37 -11.33 1.92
CA GLY A 307 35.70 -12.36 2.89
C GLY A 307 37.20 -12.66 2.91
N PRO A 308 37.65 -13.58 3.79
CA PRO A 308 39.05 -14.01 3.82
C PRO A 308 39.43 -14.75 2.54
N GLY A 309 40.34 -14.15 1.76
CA GLY A 309 40.93 -14.76 0.57
C GLY A 309 42.05 -15.76 0.89
N VAL A 310 42.40 -16.56 -0.11
CA VAL A 310 43.53 -17.51 -0.05
C VAL A 310 44.73 -16.85 -0.71
N LEU A 311 45.82 -16.69 0.04
CA LEU A 311 47.08 -16.12 -0.44
C LEU A 311 48.10 -17.22 -0.74
N SER A 312 48.96 -16.98 -1.73
CA SER A 312 50.05 -17.89 -2.04
C SER A 312 51.09 -17.90 -0.93
N SER A 313 51.41 -19.09 -0.43
CA SER A 313 52.46 -19.30 0.57
C SER A 313 53.88 -19.20 -0.01
N THR A 314 54.02 -19.41 -1.32
CA THR A 314 55.30 -19.61 -2.02
C THR A 314 55.32 -18.88 -3.36
N ASN A 315 56.52 -18.50 -3.83
CA ASN A 315 56.69 -18.12 -5.23
C ASN A 315 56.61 -19.39 -6.09
N GLY A 316 55.93 -19.34 -7.23
CA GLY A 316 55.91 -20.46 -8.16
C GLY A 316 54.81 -20.36 -9.20
N VAL A 317 54.73 -21.40 -10.04
CA VAL A 317 53.70 -21.53 -11.07
C VAL A 317 52.51 -22.31 -10.51
N VAL A 318 51.30 -21.87 -10.83
CA VAL A 318 50.06 -22.62 -10.53
C VAL A 318 50.02 -23.88 -11.39
N THR A 319 50.21 -25.05 -10.79
CA THR A 319 50.30 -26.33 -11.50
C THR A 319 48.93 -26.95 -11.73
N GLU A 320 48.03 -26.84 -10.74
CA GLU A 320 46.71 -27.45 -10.78
C GLU A 320 45.68 -26.57 -10.08
N ILE A 321 44.50 -26.45 -10.69
CA ILE A 321 43.34 -25.75 -10.15
C ILE A 321 42.20 -26.76 -10.12
N SER A 322 41.74 -27.12 -8.92
CA SER A 322 40.54 -27.92 -8.71
C SER A 322 39.44 -27.08 -8.06
N ALA A 323 38.23 -27.62 -7.98
CA ALA A 323 37.10 -26.92 -7.35
C ALA A 323 37.31 -26.66 -5.85
N ASP A 324 38.19 -27.43 -5.20
CA ASP A 324 38.36 -27.46 -3.75
C ASP A 324 39.80 -27.10 -3.31
N ALA A 325 40.74 -26.96 -4.25
CA ALA A 325 42.13 -26.60 -3.96
C ALA A 325 42.88 -25.97 -5.14
N ILE A 326 43.88 -25.13 -4.83
CA ILE A 326 44.91 -24.66 -5.76
C ILE A 326 46.26 -25.22 -5.34
N VAL A 327 46.98 -25.84 -6.27
CA VAL A 327 48.35 -26.31 -6.03
C VAL A 327 49.34 -25.33 -6.66
N VAL A 328 50.20 -24.76 -5.83
CA VAL A 328 51.31 -23.90 -6.27
C VAL A 328 52.62 -24.58 -5.88
N ASN A 329 53.43 -24.96 -6.87
CA ASN A 329 54.75 -25.55 -6.66
C ASN A 329 54.74 -26.76 -5.69
N GLY A 330 53.76 -27.66 -5.84
CA GLY A 330 53.57 -28.84 -5.00
C GLY A 330 52.88 -28.61 -3.64
N LYS A 331 52.52 -27.37 -3.29
CA LYS A 331 51.84 -27.04 -2.04
C LYS A 331 50.35 -26.74 -2.26
N GLU A 332 49.50 -27.54 -1.63
CA GLU A 332 48.04 -27.45 -1.72
C GLU A 332 47.48 -26.30 -0.86
N HIS A 333 46.60 -25.49 -1.45
CA HIS A 333 45.86 -24.42 -0.78
C HIS A 333 44.37 -24.72 -0.91
N LYS A 334 43.71 -25.07 0.21
CA LYS A 334 42.29 -25.43 0.23
C LYS A 334 41.37 -24.23 -0.04
N ILE A 335 40.29 -24.49 -0.76
CA ILE A 335 39.23 -23.53 -1.08
C ILE A 335 37.90 -24.08 -0.58
N ASN A 336 37.11 -23.22 0.07
CA ASN A 336 35.73 -23.52 0.37
C ASN A 336 34.88 -23.16 -0.85
N LYS A 337 34.22 -24.17 -1.39
CA LYS A 337 33.27 -24.03 -2.48
C LYS A 337 32.02 -23.28 -2.01
N LYS A 338 31.36 -22.60 -2.95
CA LYS A 338 30.04 -22.02 -2.71
C LYS A 338 29.04 -23.15 -2.43
N GLU A 339 28.61 -23.29 -1.18
CA GLU A 339 27.51 -24.18 -0.81
C GLU A 339 26.21 -23.62 -1.37
N THR A 340 25.55 -24.40 -2.24
CA THR A 340 24.20 -24.15 -2.75
C THR A 340 23.19 -24.74 -1.76
N SER A 341 23.13 -24.22 -0.52
CA SER A 341 22.08 -24.64 0.42
C SER A 341 20.75 -23.95 0.07
N GLU A 342 19.81 -24.71 -0.49
CA GLU A 342 18.42 -24.30 -0.78
C GLU A 342 17.56 -24.16 0.50
N ASP A 343 17.97 -24.77 1.61
CA ASP A 343 17.14 -24.98 2.81
C ASP A 343 16.94 -23.76 3.74
N HIS A 344 17.48 -22.59 3.42
CA HIS A 344 17.42 -21.43 4.32
C HIS A 344 16.25 -20.47 4.07
N GLU A 345 15.30 -20.76 3.19
CA GLU A 345 14.17 -19.85 2.90
C GLU A 345 13.32 -19.50 4.14
N THR A 346 13.36 -20.33 5.19
CA THR A 346 12.57 -20.15 6.42
C THR A 346 13.34 -19.53 7.59
N ALA A 347 14.65 -19.28 7.47
CA ALA A 347 15.44 -18.76 8.59
C ALA A 347 14.92 -17.37 9.04
N ILE A 348 14.83 -17.17 10.35
CA ILE A 348 14.36 -15.91 10.97
C ILE A 348 15.53 -14.92 11.14
N PHE A 349 16.74 -15.44 11.34
CA PHE A 349 17.97 -14.68 11.50
C PHE A 349 18.83 -14.77 10.23
N PRO A 350 19.67 -13.75 9.94
CA PRO A 350 20.53 -13.75 8.77
C PRO A 350 21.50 -14.92 8.78
N VAL A 351 21.59 -15.63 7.65
CA VAL A 351 22.52 -16.73 7.45
C VAL A 351 23.77 -16.20 6.77
N LYS A 352 24.94 -16.57 7.30
CA LYS A 352 26.24 -16.17 6.75
C LYS A 352 26.84 -17.35 5.99
N ASN A 353 26.96 -17.20 4.67
CA ASN A 353 27.69 -18.13 3.82
C ASN A 353 29.01 -17.47 3.38
N SER A 354 30.11 -18.22 3.31
CA SER A 354 31.40 -17.68 2.86
C SER A 354 32.12 -18.70 2.00
N TRP A 355 32.51 -18.30 0.81
CA TRP A 355 33.24 -19.12 -0.16
C TRP A 355 34.42 -18.35 -0.71
N GLN A 356 35.31 -19.02 -1.45
CA GLN A 356 36.37 -18.35 -2.19
C GLN A 356 36.24 -18.61 -3.70
N GLU A 357 36.42 -17.56 -4.49
CA GLU A 357 36.42 -17.59 -5.96
C GLU A 357 37.85 -17.51 -6.47
N ILE A 358 38.23 -18.43 -7.35
CA ILE A 358 39.59 -18.53 -7.88
C ILE A 358 39.84 -17.39 -8.86
N VAL A 359 40.93 -16.64 -8.64
CA VAL A 359 41.27 -15.45 -9.47
C VAL A 359 42.45 -15.74 -10.41
N VAL A 360 43.22 -16.79 -10.14
CA VAL A 360 44.43 -17.16 -10.89
C VAL A 360 44.13 -18.18 -11.99
N LYS A 361 44.93 -18.17 -13.06
CA LYS A 361 44.85 -19.12 -14.18
C LYS A 361 45.91 -20.22 -14.04
N GLN A 362 45.63 -21.38 -14.62
CA GLN A 362 46.60 -22.48 -14.67
C GLN A 362 47.84 -22.02 -15.46
N ASN A 363 49.03 -22.39 -14.99
CA ASN A 363 50.33 -21.95 -15.51
C ASN A 363 50.68 -20.47 -15.31
N GLN A 364 49.96 -19.74 -14.45
CA GLN A 364 50.32 -18.37 -14.07
C GLN A 364 51.45 -18.39 -13.03
N GLU A 365 52.47 -17.53 -13.19
CA GLU A 365 53.45 -17.26 -12.14
C GLU A 365 52.82 -16.38 -11.05
N VAL A 366 52.91 -16.83 -9.80
CA VAL A 366 52.42 -16.12 -8.62
C VAL A 366 53.54 -15.93 -7.59
N LYS A 367 53.57 -14.74 -6.99
CA LYS A 367 54.49 -14.37 -5.92
C LYS A 367 53.89 -14.72 -4.56
N LYS A 368 54.75 -14.84 -3.56
CA LYS A 368 54.37 -15.01 -2.16
C LYS A 368 53.49 -13.84 -1.72
N LYS A 369 52.38 -14.14 -1.05
CA LYS A 369 51.28 -13.22 -0.69
C LYS A 369 50.44 -12.70 -1.87
N GLU A 370 50.60 -13.26 -3.07
CA GLU A 370 49.67 -12.97 -4.16
C GLU A 370 48.33 -13.68 -3.94
N LEU A 371 47.23 -13.04 -4.32
CA LEU A 371 45.88 -13.55 -4.11
C LEU A 371 45.60 -14.71 -5.07
N LEU A 372 45.41 -15.91 -4.54
CA LEU A 372 45.04 -17.11 -5.30
C LEU A 372 43.53 -17.22 -5.48
N ALA A 373 42.78 -16.95 -4.41
CA ALA A 373 41.32 -16.92 -4.43
C ALA A 373 40.78 -15.76 -3.59
N GLN A 374 39.79 -15.05 -4.12
CA GLN A 374 39.11 -13.96 -3.44
C GLN A 374 38.03 -14.53 -2.53
N GLY A 375 38.05 -14.16 -1.25
CA GLY A 375 36.97 -14.53 -0.32
C GLY A 375 35.73 -13.68 -0.56
N VAL A 376 34.57 -14.32 -0.65
CA VAL A 376 33.27 -13.67 -0.72
C VAL A 376 32.44 -14.15 0.46
N THR A 377 31.99 -13.22 1.30
CA THR A 377 31.03 -13.49 2.36
C THR A 377 29.68 -12.94 1.94
N GLN A 378 28.67 -13.81 1.90
CA GLN A 378 27.28 -13.46 1.68
C GLN A 378 26.53 -13.54 3.01
N ILE A 379 25.90 -12.44 3.40
CA ILE A 379 24.92 -12.40 4.48
C ILE A 379 23.56 -12.36 3.82
N LYS A 380 22.82 -13.47 3.90
CA LYS A 380 21.50 -13.62 3.31
C LYS A 380 20.45 -13.43 4.40
N PHE A 381 19.62 -12.40 4.25
CA PHE A 381 18.38 -12.27 4.98
C PHE A 381 17.31 -13.01 4.19
N SER A 382 16.92 -14.18 4.69
CA SER A 382 15.85 -15.01 4.12
C SER A 382 14.52 -14.29 4.17
N ALA A 383 13.76 -14.40 3.07
CA ALA A 383 12.45 -13.78 2.89
C ALA A 383 11.39 -14.45 3.78
N ASN A 384 11.53 -14.29 5.09
CA ASN A 384 10.60 -14.85 6.05
C ASN A 384 9.29 -14.06 5.98
N LEU A 385 8.32 -14.64 5.27
CA LEU A 385 6.98 -14.10 5.06
C LEU A 385 6.30 -13.71 6.38
N TRP A 386 6.49 -14.49 7.45
CA TRP A 386 5.84 -14.24 8.73
C TRP A 386 6.45 -13.04 9.47
N VAL A 387 7.77 -12.90 9.43
CA VAL A 387 8.44 -11.70 9.99
C VAL A 387 7.97 -10.45 9.26
N TYR A 388 7.93 -10.49 7.93
CA TYR A 388 7.44 -9.36 7.13
C TYR A 388 5.97 -9.07 7.42
N LEU A 389 5.11 -10.09 7.46
CA LEU A 389 3.68 -9.94 7.76
C LEU A 389 3.44 -9.29 9.13
N VAL A 390 4.16 -9.73 10.16
CA VAL A 390 4.04 -9.14 11.51
C VAL A 390 4.46 -7.69 11.50
N LEU A 391 5.59 -7.35 10.86
CA LEU A 391 6.05 -5.96 10.75
C LEU A 391 5.07 -5.09 9.96
N VAL A 392 4.49 -5.62 8.88
CA VAL A 392 3.43 -4.97 8.09
C VAL A 392 2.20 -4.70 8.97
N ILE A 393 1.73 -5.68 9.73
CA ILE A 393 0.59 -5.48 10.64
C ILE A 393 0.92 -4.41 11.69
N LEU A 394 2.12 -4.45 12.27
CA LEU A 394 2.56 -3.46 13.27
C LEU A 394 2.60 -2.03 12.71
N ILE A 395 3.10 -1.83 11.48
CA ILE A 395 3.09 -0.49 10.86
C ILE A 395 1.69 -0.02 10.48
N GLY A 396 0.76 -0.94 10.20
CA GLY A 396 -0.65 -0.61 10.02
C GLY A 396 -1.34 -0.18 11.32
N ILE A 397 -0.78 -0.60 12.47
CA ILE A 397 -1.29 -0.30 13.81
C ILE A 397 -0.66 0.96 14.40
N SER A 398 0.58 1.28 14.04
CA SER A 398 1.26 2.53 14.41
C SER A 398 0.61 3.74 13.76
#